data_AF-A0A0C9V4C8-F1
#
_entry.id   AF-A0A0C9V4C8-F1
#
_cell.length_a   1.000
_cell.length_b   1.000
_cell.length_c   1.000
_cell.angle_alpha   90.00
_cell.angle_beta   90.00
_cell.angle_gamma   90.00
#
_symmetry.space_group_name_H-M   'P 1'
#
loop_
_entity.id
_entity.type
_entity.pdbx_description
1 polymer ?
#
loop_
_entity_poly.entity_id
_entity_poly.type
_entity_poly.pdbx_seq_one_letter_code
_entity_poly.pdbx_strand_id
1 'polypeptide(L)' 'MNVGTAVTLVELLSAVLRAAYSSVSLDTALIEHVVIGNVLPPGGGASAARMASLHADIPNTSPLTVNAPLG' A
#
# COMPACT_ATOMS: atom_id res chain seq x y z
N MET A 1 -24.36 10.96 7.23
CA MET A 1 -23.97 9.61 6.77
C MET A 1 -22.90 9.12 7.74
N ASN A 2 -23.29 8.33 8.73
CA ASN A 2 -22.36 7.74 9.69
C ASN A 2 -21.75 6.51 9.03
N VAL A 3 -20.65 6.69 8.30
CA VAL A 3 -19.98 5.57 7.63
C VAL A 3 -19.12 4.86 8.67
N GLY A 4 -19.75 3.96 9.42
CA GLY A 4 -19.07 2.92 10.18
C GLY A 4 -18.51 1.86 9.24
N THR A 5 -17.60 2.24 8.33
CA THR A 5 -16.93 1.27 7.47
C THR A 5 -15.81 0.60 8.23
N ALA A 6 -15.82 -0.73 8.24
CA ALA A 6 -14.63 -1.52 8.49
C ALA A 6 -13.61 -1.14 7.40
N VAL A 7 -12.73 -0.19 7.71
CA VAL A 7 -11.65 0.23 6.81
C VAL A 7 -10.79 -1.00 6.58
N THR A 8 -10.83 -1.53 5.37
CA THR A 8 -9.98 -2.67 5.03
C THR A 8 -8.54 -2.20 4.95
N LEU A 9 -7.61 -3.10 5.26
CA LEU A 9 -6.18 -2.79 5.23
C LEU A 9 -5.74 -2.25 3.85
N VAL A 10 -6.41 -2.70 2.79
CA VAL A 10 -6.22 -2.24 1.41
C VAL A 10 -6.63 -0.78 1.22
N GLU A 11 -7.78 -0.37 1.76
CA GLU A 11 -8.27 1.01 1.65
C GLU A 11 -7.43 1.99 2.47
N LEU A 12 -7.03 1.61 3.69
CA LEU A 12 -6.15 2.45 4.50
C LEU A 12 -4.79 2.63 3.82
N LEU A 13 -4.19 1.53 3.37
CA LEU A 13 -2.86 1.53 2.77
C LEU A 13 -2.85 2.26 1.42
N SER A 14 -3.87 2.08 0.58
CA SER A 14 -3.96 2.78 -0.71
C SER A 14 -4.16 4.28 -0.52
N ALA A 15 -4.99 4.70 0.44
CA ALA A 15 -5.19 6.10 0.77
C ALA A 15 -3.90 6.76 1.29
N VAL A 16 -3.14 6.06 2.15
CA VAL A 16 -1.85 6.55 2.67
C VAL A 16 -0.80 6.63 1.56
N LEU A 17 -0.69 5.60 0.71
CA LEU A 17 0.23 5.62 -0.43
C LEU A 17 -0.09 6.78 -1.37
N ARG A 18 -1.38 6.98 -1.67
CA ARG A 18 -1.88 8.09 -2.49
C ARG A 18 -1.62 9.45 -1.90
N ALA A 19 -1.87 9.62 -0.60
CA ALA A 19 -1.53 10.85 0.10
C ALA A 19 -0.02 11.10 0.10
N ALA A 20 0.81 10.05 0.26
CA ALA A 20 2.26 10.17 0.28
C ALA A 20 2.81 10.70 -1.05
N TYR A 21 2.55 10.05 -2.18
CA TYR A 21 3.05 10.54 -3.47
C TYR A 21 2.36 11.85 -3.91
N SER A 22 1.09 12.06 -3.56
CA SER A 22 0.40 13.32 -3.86
C SER A 22 0.95 14.50 -3.05
N SER A 23 1.43 14.27 -1.82
CA SER A 23 1.97 15.34 -0.97
C SER A 23 3.26 15.94 -1.53
N VAL A 24 4.05 15.12 -2.22
CA VAL A 24 5.31 15.53 -2.87
C VAL A 24 5.16 15.74 -4.38
N SER A 25 3.94 15.67 -4.92
CA SER A 25 3.65 15.74 -6.37
C SER A 25 4.53 14.79 -7.20
N LEU A 26 4.76 13.58 -6.69
CA LEU A 26 5.65 12.60 -7.28
C LEU A 26 4.87 11.79 -8.33
N ASP A 27 5.45 11.69 -9.54
CA ASP A 27 4.88 10.88 -10.61
C ASP A 27 4.98 9.39 -10.25
N THR A 28 3.86 8.67 -10.30
CA THR A 28 3.81 7.25 -9.97
C THR A 28 4.68 6.41 -10.90
N ALA A 29 5.01 6.92 -12.10
CA ALA A 29 5.94 6.27 -13.03
C ALA A 29 7.40 6.24 -12.54
N LEU A 30 7.80 7.13 -11.62
CA LEU A 30 9.14 7.16 -11.03
C LEU A 30 9.29 6.19 -9.84
N ILE A 31 8.21 5.54 -9.42
CA ILE A 31 8.23 4.60 -8.30
C ILE A 31 8.89 3.29 -8.76
N GLU A 32 10.18 3.15 -8.48
CA GLU A 32 10.94 1.95 -8.84
C GLU A 32 10.75 0.79 -7.88
N HIS A 33 10.44 1.04 -6.60
CA HIS A 33 10.31 0.01 -5.58
C HIS A 33 9.42 0.46 -4.42
N VAL A 34 8.55 -0.43 -3.94
CA VAL A 34 7.66 -0.16 -2.80
C VAL A 34 7.92 -1.19 -1.70
N VAL A 35 8.27 -0.72 -0.51
CA VAL A 35 8.47 -1.57 0.67
C VAL A 35 7.39 -1.28 1.70
N ILE A 36 6.62 -2.30 2.09
CA ILE A 36 5.54 -2.17 3.07
C ILE A 36 5.86 -3.06 4.27
N GLY A 37 6.05 -2.44 5.43
CA GLY A 37 6.21 -3.15 6.70
C GLY A 37 4.86 -3.55 7.28
N ASN A 38 4.61 -4.83 7.47
CA ASN A 38 3.34 -5.32 8.01
C ASN A 38 3.54 -6.62 8.83
N VAL A 39 2.81 -6.74 9.93
CA VAL A 39 3.15 -7.65 11.05
C VAL A 39 2.15 -8.79 11.24
N LEU A 40 0.87 -8.49 11.34
CA LEU A 40 -0.19 -9.43 11.77
C LEU A 40 -0.89 -10.22 10.63
N PRO A 41 -1.03 -9.70 9.40
CA PRO A 41 -1.65 -10.42 8.29
C PRO A 41 -0.84 -11.66 7.83
N PRO A 42 -1.51 -12.78 7.51
CA PRO A 42 -0.85 -13.98 6.98
C PRO A 42 -0.10 -13.67 5.68
N GLY A 43 1.13 -14.18 5.53
CA GLY A 43 1.98 -13.95 4.36
C GLY A 43 2.56 -12.53 4.27
N GLY A 44 2.71 -11.82 5.39
CA GLY A 44 3.23 -10.46 5.43
C GLY A 44 2.29 -9.43 4.77
N GLY A 45 1.07 -9.82 4.42
CA GLY A 45 0.12 -8.95 3.71
C GLY A 45 0.50 -8.68 2.25
N ALA A 46 1.36 -9.48 1.61
CA ALA A 46 1.85 -9.27 0.24
C ALA A 46 0.70 -9.03 -0.77
N SER A 47 -0.34 -9.86 -0.73
CA SER A 47 -1.49 -9.74 -1.64
C SER A 47 -2.31 -8.48 -1.36
N ALA A 48 -2.52 -8.13 -0.09
CA ALA A 48 -3.25 -6.91 0.29
C ALA A 48 -2.46 -5.65 -0.08
N ALA A 49 -1.14 -5.68 0.11
CA ALA A 49 -0.21 -4.63 -0.28
C ALA A 49 -0.16 -4.46 -1.81
N ARG A 50 -0.23 -5.55 -2.57
CA ARG A 50 -0.33 -5.49 -4.04
C ARG A 50 -1.65 -4.90 -4.50
N MET A 51 -2.77 -5.33 -3.90
CA MET A 51 -4.09 -4.77 -4.18
C MET A 51 -4.16 -3.27 -3.84
N ALA A 52 -3.55 -2.86 -2.72
CA ALA A 52 -3.49 -1.45 -2.32
C ALA A 52 -2.65 -0.59 -3.26
N SER A 53 -1.53 -1.13 -3.76
CA SER A 53 -0.66 -0.42 -4.71
C SER A 53 -1.35 -0.22 -6.06
N LEU A 54 -2.04 -1.24 -6.56
CA LEU A 54 -2.87 -1.12 -7.77
C LEU A 54 -4.02 -0.14 -7.58
N HIS A 55 -4.62 -0.10 -6.39
CA HIS A 55 -5.67 0.85 -6.03
C HIS A 55 -5.16 2.29 -5.86
N ALA A 56 -3.86 2.47 -5.65
CA ALA A 56 -3.18 3.75 -5.51
C ALA A 56 -2.47 4.19 -6.81
N ASP A 57 -2.87 3.65 -7.97
CA ASP A 57 -2.30 3.96 -9.29
C ASP A 57 -0.78 3.73 -9.39
N ILE A 58 -0.23 2.85 -8.57
CA ILE A 58 1.19 2.45 -8.63
C ILE A 58 1.35 1.41 -9.75
N PRO A 59 2.33 1.57 -10.66
CA PRO A 59 2.57 0.65 -11.75
C PRO A 59 2.78 -0.79 -11.28
N ASN A 60 2.19 -1.75 -12.00
CA ASN A 60 2.44 -3.19 -11.78
C ASN A 60 3.90 -3.59 -12.10
N THR A 61 4.69 -2.70 -12.72
CA THR A 61 6.12 -2.89 -12.98
C THR A 61 6.99 -2.63 -11.75
N SER A 62 6.49 -1.89 -10.75
CA SER A 62 7.22 -1.62 -9.50
C SER A 62 7.21 -2.89 -8.63
N PRO A 63 8.38 -3.45 -8.27
CA PRO A 63 8.47 -4.56 -7.34
C PRO A 63 7.98 -4.11 -5.97
N LEU A 64 7.22 -5.00 -5.34
CA LEU A 64 6.61 -4.80 -4.04
C LEU A 64 7.24 -5.78 -3.05
N THR A 65 7.89 -5.25 -2.03
CA THR A 65 8.48 -6.05 -0.95
C THR A 65 7.67 -5.84 0.32
N VAL A 66 7.18 -6.92 0.93
CA VAL A 66 6.60 -6.85 2.28
C VAL A 66 7.57 -7.40 3.31
N ASN A 67 7.74 -6.68 4.42
CA ASN A 67 8.57 -7.12 5.53
C ASN A 67 7.74 -7.30 6.79
N ALA A 68 7.88 -8.44 7.45
CA ALA A 68 7.24 -8.75 8.72
C ALA A 68 8.29 -9.04 9.78
N PRO A 69 8.93 -8.02 10.38
CA PRO A 69 9.85 -8.24 11.48
C PRO A 69 9.02 -8.47 12.75
N LEU A 70 8.96 -9.73 13.18
CA LEU A 70 8.65 -10.10 14.55
C LEU A 70 9.80 -10.97 15.06
N GLY A 71 10.72 -10.31 15.76
CA GLY A 71 11.54 -10.94 16.80
C GLY A 71 10.87 -10.70 18.14
#